data_AF-A0A5B0E776-F1
#
_entry.id   AF-A0A5B0E776-F1
#
_cell.length_a   1.000
_cell.length_b   1.000
_cell.length_c   1.000
_cell.angle_alpha   90.00
_cell.angle_beta   90.00
_cell.angle_gamma   90.00
#
_symmetry.space_group_name_H-M   'P 1'
#
loop_
_entity.id
_entity.type
_entity.pdbx_description
1 polymer ?
#
loop_
_entity_poly.entity_id
_entity_poly.type
_entity_poly.pdbx_seq_one_letter_code
_entity_poly.pdbx_strand_id
1 'polypeptide(L)'
;MSDSPFANMHRMELWSTFAVYLLAGWSSVQIASRLEVTPKVYFSWGQAVREVVAEECPDLHQWWTTRHYRENLQPPEHIAAQQQAVVTWIETMLNAQHATCPRCGGTRTYRNKGVRPNFKCDPCVTCFSILSGTPLVGMIRPELWVDFVKEVMDGQSIPDLKRRSGLGMGGSTRWREQFLLLIEELGHPELLQWITWMRSRRNNEAVSFVRQGGYLDKATRSVYPQGTRKGRFVSQK
;
A
#
# COMPACT_ATOMS: atom_id res chain seq x y z
N MET A 1 7.30 20.95 39.33
CA MET A 1 6.81 20.77 37.94
C MET A 1 7.78 21.31 36.88
N SER A 2 8.99 21.79 37.24
CA SER A 2 9.99 22.31 36.29
C SER A 2 10.56 21.26 35.33
N ASP A 3 10.51 19.97 35.72
CA ASP A 3 11.10 18.88 34.94
C ASP A 3 10.07 18.08 34.12
N SER A 4 8.81 18.53 34.08
CA SER A 4 7.79 17.85 33.28
C SER A 4 7.95 18.20 31.79
N PRO A 5 7.78 17.24 30.86
CA PRO A 5 7.69 17.50 29.42
C PRO A 5 6.66 18.57 29.04
N PHE A 6 5.67 18.79 29.91
CA PHE A 6 4.60 19.77 29.75
C PHE A 6 4.92 21.17 30.30
N ALA A 7 6.06 21.37 30.98
CA ALA A 7 6.33 22.58 31.76
C ALA A 7 6.28 23.90 30.96
N ASN A 8 6.57 23.84 29.66
CA ASN A 8 6.58 25.00 28.76
C ASN A 8 5.42 25.01 27.75
N MET A 9 4.40 24.17 27.96
CA MET A 9 3.27 24.05 27.04
C MET A 9 2.10 24.93 27.49
N HIS A 10 1.49 25.61 26.53
CA HIS A 10 0.28 26.41 26.74
C HIS A 10 -0.99 25.59 26.40
N ARG A 11 -2.16 26.15 26.73
CA ARG A 11 -3.48 25.57 26.44
C ARG A 11 -3.75 24.19 27.09
N MET A 12 -3.51 24.12 28.40
CA MET A 12 -3.69 22.90 29.21
C MET A 12 -5.11 22.31 29.09
N GLU A 13 -6.10 23.16 28.85
CA GLU A 13 -7.50 22.76 28.68
C GLU A 13 -7.70 21.77 27.53
N LEU A 14 -6.79 21.72 26.55
CA LEU A 14 -6.89 20.84 25.39
C LEU A 14 -6.13 19.52 25.54
N TRP A 15 -5.28 19.35 26.54
CA TRP A 15 -4.31 18.24 26.54
C TRP A 15 -4.97 16.88 26.71
N SER A 16 -6.00 16.77 27.54
CA SER A 16 -6.75 15.52 27.71
C SER A 16 -7.45 15.13 26.40
N THR A 17 -8.09 16.09 25.73
CA THR A 17 -8.75 15.86 24.44
C THR A 17 -7.73 15.49 23.35
N PHE A 18 -6.59 16.17 23.34
CA PHE A 18 -5.49 15.85 22.44
C PHE A 18 -4.96 14.43 22.66
N ALA A 19 -4.72 14.03 23.92
CA ALA A 19 -4.26 12.68 24.27
C ALA A 19 -5.28 11.62 23.85
N VAL A 20 -6.58 11.85 24.08
CA VAL A 20 -7.66 10.95 23.63
C VAL A 20 -7.64 10.79 22.11
N TYR A 21 -7.54 11.88 21.34
CA TYR A 21 -7.48 11.78 19.87
C TYR A 21 -6.21 11.10 19.37
N LEU A 22 -5.07 11.37 20.03
CA LEU A 22 -3.80 10.74 19.70
C LEU A 22 -3.85 9.23 19.95
N LEU A 23 -4.38 8.81 21.09
CA LEU A 23 -4.55 7.40 21.45
C LEU A 23 -5.61 6.69 20.60
N ALA A 24 -6.64 7.40 20.15
CA ALA A 24 -7.62 6.93 19.19
C ALA A 24 -7.07 6.83 17.74
N GLY A 25 -5.82 7.24 17.53
CA GLY A 25 -5.10 7.11 16.27
C GLY A 25 -5.54 8.07 15.17
N TRP A 26 -6.14 9.21 15.54
CA TRP A 26 -6.50 10.25 14.57
C TRP A 26 -5.25 10.83 13.89
N SER A 27 -5.38 11.22 12.62
CA SER A 27 -4.27 11.81 11.88
C SER A 27 -3.90 13.20 12.42
N SER A 28 -2.65 13.60 12.22
CA SER A 28 -2.18 14.94 12.61
C SER A 28 -3.01 16.06 11.99
N VAL A 29 -3.50 15.88 10.76
CA VAL A 29 -4.37 16.84 10.07
C VAL A 29 -5.73 16.96 10.76
N GLN A 30 -6.35 15.83 11.11
CA GLN A 30 -7.64 15.83 11.80
C GLN A 30 -7.53 16.46 13.19
N ILE A 31 -6.52 16.07 13.97
CA ILE A 31 -6.33 16.60 15.33
C ILE A 31 -6.01 18.10 15.28
N ALA A 32 -5.08 18.53 14.42
CA ALA A 32 -4.70 19.93 14.30
C ALA A 32 -5.88 20.82 13.88
N SER A 33 -6.67 20.37 12.90
CA SER A 33 -7.88 21.09 12.47
C SER A 33 -8.94 21.13 13.57
N ARG A 34 -9.15 20.03 14.30
CA ARG A 34 -10.21 19.92 15.31
C ARG A 34 -9.93 20.75 16.56
N LEU A 35 -8.65 20.85 16.94
CA LEU A 35 -8.21 21.60 18.11
C LEU A 35 -7.73 23.02 17.78
N GLU A 36 -7.79 23.40 16.49
CA GLU A 36 -7.32 24.68 15.98
C GLU A 36 -5.87 24.98 16.40
N VAL A 37 -5.01 23.96 16.31
CA VAL A 37 -3.59 24.07 16.65
C VAL A 37 -2.72 24.00 15.41
N THR A 38 -1.59 24.70 15.44
CA THR A 38 -0.61 24.60 14.35
C THR A 38 0.07 23.22 14.35
N PRO A 39 0.59 22.76 13.20
CA PRO A 39 1.35 21.50 13.14
C PRO A 39 2.51 21.47 14.14
N LYS A 40 3.19 22.60 14.36
CA LYS A 40 4.29 22.70 15.34
C LYS A 40 3.81 22.37 16.76
N VAL A 41 2.67 22.95 17.17
CA VAL A 41 2.05 22.68 18.48
C VAL A 41 1.62 21.22 18.58
N TYR A 42 0.95 20.68 17.56
CA TYR A 42 0.56 19.26 17.50
C TYR A 42 1.75 18.33 17.78
N PHE A 43 2.88 18.55 17.12
CA PHE A 43 4.04 17.67 17.29
C PHE A 43 4.73 17.83 18.63
N SER A 44 4.82 19.05 19.14
CA SER A 44 5.34 19.33 20.48
C SER A 44 4.51 18.62 21.55
N TRP A 45 3.18 18.78 21.51
CA TRP A 45 2.28 18.08 22.43
C TRP A 45 2.33 16.57 22.28
N GLY A 46 2.40 16.08 21.03
CA GLY A 46 2.53 14.66 20.76
C GLY A 46 3.79 14.05 21.35
N GLN A 47 4.90 14.80 21.39
CA GLN A 47 6.14 14.35 22.03
C GLN A 47 5.97 14.25 23.55
N ALA A 48 5.50 15.30 24.21
CA ALA A 48 5.31 15.27 25.67
C ALA A 48 4.30 14.20 26.11
N VAL A 49 3.19 14.03 25.38
CA VAL A 49 2.23 12.95 25.67
C VAL A 49 2.88 11.59 25.55
N ARG A 50 3.71 11.34 24.52
CA ARG A 50 4.43 10.05 24.41
C ARG A 50 5.41 9.84 25.55
N GLU A 51 6.18 10.85 25.93
CA GLU A 51 7.14 10.77 27.05
C GLU A 51 6.42 10.45 28.36
N VAL A 52 5.34 11.18 28.69
CA VAL A 52 4.57 10.94 29.92
C VAL A 52 3.84 9.60 29.88
N VAL A 53 3.25 9.20 28.75
CA VAL A 53 2.59 7.88 28.67
C VAL A 53 3.62 6.74 28.77
N ALA A 54 4.85 6.93 28.28
CA ALA A 54 5.92 5.94 28.44
C ALA A 54 6.37 5.77 29.89
N GLU A 55 6.44 6.88 30.64
CA GLU A 55 6.84 6.88 32.06
C GLU A 55 5.72 6.37 32.98
N GLU A 56 4.52 6.93 32.83
CA GLU A 56 3.40 6.69 33.76
C GLU A 56 2.58 5.45 33.41
N CYS A 57 2.55 5.05 32.14
CA CYS A 57 1.68 3.99 31.63
C CYS A 57 2.40 3.14 30.54
N PRO A 58 3.51 2.45 30.88
CA PRO A 58 4.37 1.77 29.92
C PRO A 58 3.63 0.72 29.06
N ASP A 59 2.67 -0.01 29.63
CA ASP A 59 1.86 -0.98 28.88
C ASP A 59 1.00 -0.32 27.80
N LEU A 60 0.40 0.83 28.12
CA LEU A 60 -0.38 1.63 27.16
C LEU A 60 0.53 2.21 26.08
N HIS A 61 1.71 2.71 26.47
CA HIS A 61 2.71 3.20 25.54
C HIS A 61 3.14 2.09 24.56
N GLN A 62 3.46 0.90 25.07
CA GLN A 62 3.86 -0.26 24.26
C GLN A 62 2.73 -0.70 23.31
N TRP A 63 1.49 -0.78 23.80
CA TRP A 63 0.33 -1.12 23.00
C TRP A 63 0.08 -0.11 21.86
N TRP A 64 0.24 1.19 22.15
CA TRP A 64 0.02 2.29 21.21
C TRP A 64 1.14 2.38 20.18
N THR A 65 2.41 2.34 20.61
CA THR A 65 3.59 2.37 19.73
C THR A 65 3.57 1.24 18.72
N THR A 66 3.27 0.02 19.17
CA THR A 66 3.10 -1.16 18.30
C THR A 66 2.08 -0.94 17.18
N ARG A 67 1.05 -0.12 17.42
CA ARG A 67 -0.01 0.18 16.44
C ARG A 67 0.30 1.38 15.54
N HIS A 68 1.17 2.28 15.99
CA HIS A 68 1.47 3.56 15.35
C HIS A 68 2.80 3.62 14.60
N TYR A 69 3.70 2.68 14.90
CA TYR A 69 5.00 2.54 14.25
C TYR A 69 5.08 1.25 13.45
N ARG A 70 5.94 1.26 12.43
CA ARG A 70 6.12 0.16 11.47
C ARG A 70 7.07 -0.92 12.03
N GLU A 71 6.87 -1.32 13.28
CA GLU A 71 7.77 -2.26 13.98
C GLU A 71 7.35 -3.72 13.76
N ASN A 72 6.04 -3.99 13.76
CA ASN A 72 5.49 -5.30 13.43
C ASN A 72 5.03 -5.35 11.97
N LEU A 73 5.91 -5.86 11.11
CA LEU A 73 5.63 -6.11 9.69
C LEU A 73 4.88 -7.41 9.46
N GLN A 74 4.84 -8.30 10.45
CA GLN A 74 4.23 -9.61 10.32
C GLN A 74 2.71 -9.47 10.27
N PRO A 75 2.07 -9.88 9.17
CA PRO A 75 0.62 -9.88 9.06
C PRO A 75 0.02 -10.94 10.01
N PRO A 76 -1.15 -10.67 10.62
CA PRO A 76 -1.97 -11.70 11.24
C PRO A 76 -2.24 -12.86 10.26
N GLU A 77 -2.47 -14.06 10.77
CA GLU A 77 -2.63 -15.28 9.96
C GLU A 77 -3.67 -15.13 8.83
N HIS A 78 -4.84 -14.54 9.13
CA HIS A 78 -5.89 -14.32 8.13
C HIS A 78 -5.47 -13.33 7.02
N ILE A 79 -4.67 -12.30 7.36
CA ILE A 79 -4.10 -11.39 6.36
C ILE A 79 -3.02 -12.10 5.55
N ALA A 80 -2.15 -12.87 6.20
CA ALA A 80 -1.10 -13.65 5.52
C ALA A 80 -1.71 -14.64 4.51
N ALA A 81 -2.82 -15.29 4.87
CA ALA A 81 -3.56 -16.16 3.98
C ALA A 81 -4.12 -15.41 2.76
N GLN A 82 -4.69 -14.21 2.94
CA GLN A 82 -5.15 -13.37 1.83
C GLN A 82 -3.99 -12.89 0.94
N GLN A 83 -2.84 -12.51 1.52
CA GLN A 83 -1.64 -12.16 0.75
C GLN A 83 -1.17 -13.32 -0.12
N GLN A 84 -1.09 -14.51 0.46
CA GLN A 84 -0.68 -15.72 -0.26
C GLN A 84 -1.69 -16.08 -1.36
N ALA A 85 -3.00 -15.93 -1.11
CA ALA A 85 -4.03 -16.18 -2.12
C ALA A 85 -3.86 -15.28 -3.35
N VAL A 86 -3.58 -13.98 -3.15
CA VAL A 86 -3.31 -13.03 -4.25
C VAL A 86 -2.07 -13.43 -5.04
N VAL A 87 -0.97 -13.77 -4.36
CA VAL A 87 0.28 -14.21 -5.02
C VAL A 87 0.05 -15.49 -5.81
N THR A 88 -0.55 -16.50 -5.20
CA THR A 88 -0.88 -17.77 -5.84
C THR A 88 -1.78 -17.58 -7.05
N TRP A 89 -2.77 -16.68 -6.98
CA TRP A 89 -3.64 -16.36 -8.12
C TRP A 89 -2.81 -15.77 -9.28
N ILE A 90 -1.94 -14.79 -9.01
CA ILE A 90 -1.09 -14.18 -10.05
C ILE A 90 -0.18 -15.24 -10.69
N GLU A 91 0.49 -16.05 -9.87
CA GLU A 91 1.38 -17.11 -10.35
C GLU A 91 0.62 -18.15 -11.17
N THR A 92 -0.57 -18.56 -10.73
CA THR A 92 -1.43 -19.50 -11.46
C THR A 92 -1.79 -18.94 -12.84
N MET A 93 -2.19 -17.67 -12.91
CA MET A 93 -2.50 -17.01 -14.17
C MET A 93 -1.27 -16.89 -15.08
N LEU A 94 -0.10 -16.55 -14.55
CA LEU A 94 1.12 -16.45 -15.36
C LEU A 94 1.64 -17.81 -15.84
N ASN A 95 1.39 -18.88 -15.08
CA ASN A 95 1.88 -20.23 -15.37
C ASN A 95 0.86 -21.14 -16.07
N ALA A 96 -0.38 -20.68 -16.26
CA ALA A 96 -1.41 -21.43 -16.96
C ALA A 96 -0.92 -21.96 -18.31
N GLN A 97 -1.11 -23.26 -18.55
CA GLN A 97 -0.73 -23.92 -19.81
C GLN A 97 -1.93 -24.22 -20.70
N HIS A 98 -3.13 -24.22 -20.13
CA HIS A 98 -4.38 -24.52 -20.80
C HIS A 98 -5.44 -23.48 -20.42
N ALA A 99 -6.34 -23.17 -21.35
CA ALA A 99 -7.46 -22.28 -21.10
C ALA A 99 -8.64 -22.64 -22.00
N THR A 100 -9.86 -22.53 -21.51
CA THR A 100 -11.06 -22.70 -22.33
C THR A 100 -11.28 -21.48 -23.21
N CYS A 101 -11.57 -21.68 -24.49
CA CYS A 101 -11.83 -20.57 -25.39
C CYS A 101 -13.13 -19.83 -25.02
N PRO A 102 -13.09 -18.52 -24.76
CA PRO A 102 -14.28 -17.76 -24.37
C PRO A 102 -15.30 -17.59 -25.52
N ARG A 103 -14.89 -17.82 -26.77
CA ARG A 103 -15.77 -17.65 -27.95
C ARG A 103 -16.58 -18.90 -28.28
N CYS A 104 -15.95 -20.08 -28.22
CA CYS A 104 -16.57 -21.33 -28.68
C CYS A 104 -16.61 -22.44 -27.61
N GLY A 105 -16.11 -22.20 -26.40
CA GLY A 105 -16.06 -23.18 -25.31
C GLY A 105 -15.06 -24.33 -25.52
N GLY A 106 -14.29 -24.33 -26.61
CA GLY A 106 -13.34 -25.38 -26.92
C GLY A 106 -12.14 -25.41 -25.96
N THR A 107 -11.71 -26.61 -25.58
CA THR A 107 -10.54 -26.85 -24.70
C THR A 107 -9.23 -27.06 -25.45
N ARG A 108 -9.29 -27.30 -26.77
CA ARG A 108 -8.12 -27.42 -27.65
C ARG A 108 -7.54 -26.04 -27.95
N THR A 109 -6.80 -25.51 -26.97
CA THR A 109 -6.10 -24.23 -27.06
C THR A 109 -4.60 -24.43 -26.80
N TYR A 110 -3.79 -23.56 -27.39
CA TYR A 110 -2.35 -23.54 -27.14
C TYR A 110 -1.92 -22.17 -26.64
N ARG A 111 -0.99 -22.18 -25.68
CA ARG A 111 -0.37 -20.96 -25.17
C ARG A 111 0.62 -20.41 -26.19
N ASN A 112 0.52 -19.11 -26.48
CA ASN A 112 1.50 -18.40 -27.29
C ASN A 112 2.83 -18.28 -26.53
N LYS A 113 3.95 -18.41 -27.25
CA LYS A 113 5.29 -18.21 -26.67
C LYS A 113 5.42 -16.78 -26.15
N GLY A 114 5.74 -16.63 -24.87
CA GLY A 114 5.93 -15.33 -24.22
C GLY A 114 5.51 -15.33 -22.76
N VAL A 115 5.84 -14.23 -22.07
CA VAL A 115 5.64 -14.13 -20.62
C VAL A 115 4.18 -13.88 -20.25
N ARG A 116 3.39 -13.24 -21.13
CA ARG A 116 1.95 -13.03 -20.89
C ARG A 116 1.15 -14.29 -21.25
N PRO A 117 0.12 -14.65 -20.48
CA PRO A 117 -0.68 -15.86 -20.70
C PRO A 117 -1.73 -15.61 -21.80
N ASN A 118 -1.24 -15.53 -23.03
CA ASN A 118 -2.07 -15.42 -24.24
C ASN A 118 -2.21 -16.80 -24.87
N PHE A 119 -3.40 -17.09 -25.37
CA PHE A 119 -3.78 -18.37 -25.95
C PHE A 119 -4.38 -18.16 -27.33
N LYS A 120 -4.30 -19.21 -28.16
CA LYS A 120 -5.02 -19.30 -29.41
C LYS A 120 -5.83 -20.59 -29.43
N CYS A 121 -7.10 -20.44 -29.78
CA CYS A 121 -8.01 -21.56 -29.96
C CYS A 121 -7.79 -22.20 -31.32
N ASP A 122 -7.67 -23.53 -31.36
CA ASP A 122 -7.47 -24.24 -32.62
C ASP A 122 -8.77 -24.35 -33.45
N PRO A 123 -9.94 -24.74 -32.87
CA PRO A 123 -11.20 -24.80 -33.62
C PRO A 123 -11.67 -23.49 -34.26
N CYS A 124 -11.61 -22.36 -33.53
CA CYS A 124 -12.19 -21.08 -33.98
C CYS A 124 -11.14 -19.99 -34.23
N VAL A 125 -9.84 -20.34 -34.16
CA VAL A 125 -8.69 -19.47 -34.47
C VAL A 125 -8.60 -18.20 -33.60
N THR A 126 -9.44 -18.07 -32.57
CA THR A 126 -9.53 -16.86 -31.76
C THR A 126 -8.36 -16.76 -30.78
N CYS A 127 -7.67 -15.63 -30.79
CA CYS A 127 -6.64 -15.30 -29.80
C CYS A 127 -7.28 -14.59 -28.60
N PHE A 128 -6.90 -14.99 -27.39
CA PHE A 128 -7.41 -14.39 -26.16
C PHE A 128 -6.35 -14.42 -25.06
N SER A 129 -6.54 -13.60 -24.02
CA SER A 129 -5.75 -13.67 -22.80
C SER A 129 -6.64 -14.14 -21.68
N ILE A 130 -6.13 -14.98 -20.77
CA ILE A 130 -6.88 -15.29 -19.54
C ILE A 130 -6.90 -14.12 -18.56
N LEU A 131 -6.08 -13.09 -18.80
CA LEU A 131 -6.15 -11.83 -18.07
C LEU A 131 -7.24 -10.89 -18.63
N SER A 132 -7.93 -11.29 -19.69
CA SER A 132 -9.08 -10.52 -20.18
C SER A 132 -10.15 -10.45 -19.10
N GLY A 133 -10.66 -9.26 -18.81
CA GLY A 133 -11.66 -9.04 -17.77
C GLY A 133 -11.08 -8.93 -16.35
N THR A 134 -9.76 -8.98 -16.18
CA THR A 134 -9.13 -8.70 -14.88
C THR A 134 -8.47 -7.31 -14.89
N PRO A 135 -8.25 -6.68 -13.72
CA PRO A 135 -7.53 -5.42 -13.60
C PRO A 135 -6.12 -5.44 -14.18
N LEU A 136 -5.52 -6.63 -14.33
CA LEU A 136 -4.19 -6.82 -14.92
C LEU A 136 -4.19 -6.82 -16.45
N VAL A 137 -5.35 -6.62 -17.08
CA VAL A 137 -5.46 -6.50 -18.54
C VAL A 137 -4.54 -5.38 -19.06
N GLY A 138 -3.73 -5.72 -20.07
CA GLY A 138 -2.81 -4.78 -20.70
C GLY A 138 -1.63 -4.33 -19.82
N MET A 139 -1.47 -4.85 -18.61
CA MET A 139 -0.24 -4.66 -17.85
C MET A 139 0.93 -5.34 -18.58
N ILE A 140 2.07 -4.66 -18.55
CA ILE A 140 3.33 -5.12 -19.14
C ILE A 140 4.23 -5.67 -18.04
N ARG A 141 5.35 -6.30 -18.41
CA ARG A 141 6.38 -6.78 -17.49
C ARG A 141 5.84 -7.69 -16.37
N PRO A 142 5.14 -8.79 -16.72
CA PRO A 142 4.59 -9.74 -15.75
C PRO A 142 5.62 -10.33 -14.78
N GLU A 143 6.89 -10.37 -15.16
CA GLU A 143 7.98 -10.79 -14.28
C GLU A 143 8.17 -9.89 -13.05
N LEU A 144 7.63 -8.67 -13.04
CA LEU A 144 7.71 -7.76 -11.88
C LEU A 144 6.46 -7.82 -10.99
N TRP A 145 5.40 -8.52 -11.38
CA TRP A 145 4.08 -8.36 -10.75
C TRP A 145 4.03 -8.90 -9.33
N VAL A 146 4.61 -10.07 -9.09
CA VAL A 146 4.62 -10.71 -7.77
C VAL A 146 5.38 -9.84 -6.75
N ASP A 147 6.58 -9.37 -7.12
CA ASP A 147 7.35 -8.51 -6.22
C ASP A 147 6.67 -7.16 -6.03
N PHE A 148 6.09 -6.58 -7.09
CA PHE A 148 5.39 -5.30 -6.98
C PHE A 148 4.17 -5.39 -6.06
N VAL A 149 3.34 -6.43 -6.19
CA VAL A 149 2.14 -6.57 -5.33
C VAL A 149 2.53 -6.81 -3.88
N LYS A 150 3.62 -7.56 -3.60
CA LYS A 150 4.15 -7.75 -2.24
C LYS A 150 4.52 -6.42 -1.60
N GLU A 151 5.22 -5.55 -2.33
CA GLU A 151 5.56 -4.20 -1.83
C GLU A 151 4.31 -3.32 -1.63
N VAL A 152 3.27 -3.49 -2.45
CA VAL A 152 1.96 -2.84 -2.21
C VAL A 152 1.32 -3.37 -0.93
N MET A 153 1.33 -4.68 -0.72
CA MET A 153 0.83 -5.37 0.49
C MET A 153 1.58 -4.93 1.76
N ASP A 154 2.87 -4.60 1.62
CA ASP A 154 3.72 -4.05 2.67
C ASP A 154 3.55 -2.54 2.89
N GLY A 155 2.61 -1.89 2.18
CA GLY A 155 2.31 -0.47 2.35
C GLY A 155 3.42 0.48 1.89
N GLN A 156 4.24 0.06 0.92
CA GLN A 156 5.25 0.94 0.33
C GLN A 156 4.63 2.19 -0.33
N SER A 157 5.41 3.28 -0.36
CA SER A 157 5.02 4.50 -1.07
C SER A 157 5.16 4.38 -2.57
N ILE A 158 4.51 5.25 -3.36
CA ILE A 158 4.76 5.31 -4.81
C ILE A 158 6.26 5.53 -5.11
N PRO A 159 6.99 6.45 -4.43
CA PRO A 159 8.44 6.53 -4.56
C PRO A 159 9.19 5.24 -4.23
N ASP A 160 8.81 4.51 -3.18
CA ASP A 160 9.42 3.23 -2.81
C ASP A 160 9.18 2.18 -3.90
N LEU A 161 7.93 2.01 -4.32
CA LEU A 161 7.53 1.09 -5.39
C LEU A 161 8.30 1.37 -6.68
N LYS A 162 8.44 2.65 -7.03
CA LYS A 162 9.25 3.09 -8.16
C LYS A 162 10.73 2.68 -8.01
N ARG A 163 11.35 2.98 -6.87
CA ARG A 163 12.76 2.66 -6.62
C ARG A 163 13.03 1.16 -6.75
N ARG A 164 12.14 0.33 -6.22
CA ARG A 164 12.27 -1.14 -6.23
C ARG A 164 11.99 -1.76 -7.59
N SER A 165 11.02 -1.24 -8.34
CA SER A 165 10.60 -1.82 -9.64
C SER A 165 11.30 -1.22 -10.87
N GLY A 166 11.90 -0.03 -10.75
CA GLY A 166 12.44 0.73 -11.88
C GLY A 166 11.39 1.42 -12.77
N LEU A 167 10.10 1.29 -12.43
CA LEU A 167 9.00 1.92 -13.15
C LEU A 167 9.01 3.46 -13.04
N GLY A 168 8.26 4.14 -13.89
CA GLY A 168 7.98 5.58 -13.72
C GLY A 168 6.91 5.81 -12.65
N MET A 169 6.87 7.01 -12.06
CA MET A 169 5.87 7.37 -11.03
C MET A 169 4.42 7.08 -11.48
N GLY A 170 4.08 7.46 -12.72
CA GLY A 170 2.75 7.20 -13.28
C GLY A 170 2.48 5.70 -13.48
N GLY A 171 3.50 4.92 -13.85
CA GLY A 171 3.42 3.47 -13.96
C GLY A 171 3.18 2.82 -12.60
N SER A 172 3.98 3.19 -11.59
CA SER A 172 3.83 2.69 -10.21
C SER A 172 2.47 3.06 -9.60
N THR A 173 1.96 4.26 -9.88
CA THR A 173 0.63 4.69 -9.41
C THR A 173 -0.46 3.82 -10.04
N ARG A 174 -0.46 3.70 -11.37
CA ARG A 174 -1.44 2.87 -12.09
C ARG A 174 -1.37 1.40 -11.68
N TRP A 175 -0.17 0.83 -11.54
CA TRP A 175 -0.02 -0.55 -11.12
C TRP A 175 -0.54 -0.78 -9.71
N ARG A 176 -0.28 0.15 -8.79
CA ARG A 176 -0.86 0.07 -7.44
C ARG A 176 -2.38 0.09 -7.48
N GLU A 177 -2.99 0.98 -8.26
CA GLU A 177 -4.44 1.01 -8.45
C GLU A 177 -4.97 -0.32 -9.01
N GLN A 178 -4.34 -0.86 -10.06
CA GLN A 178 -4.74 -2.14 -10.66
C GLN A 178 -4.62 -3.32 -9.67
N PHE A 179 -3.57 -3.38 -8.85
CA PHE A 179 -3.44 -4.43 -7.84
C PHE A 179 -4.42 -4.27 -6.68
N LEU A 180 -4.74 -3.04 -6.26
CA LEU A 180 -5.78 -2.83 -5.23
C LEU A 180 -7.16 -3.28 -5.73
N LEU A 181 -7.50 -2.95 -6.99
CA LEU A 181 -8.72 -3.44 -7.63
C LEU A 181 -8.73 -4.97 -7.74
N LEU A 182 -7.60 -5.59 -8.09
CA LEU A 182 -7.50 -7.05 -8.12
C LEU A 182 -7.78 -7.67 -6.75
N ILE A 183 -7.19 -7.13 -5.68
CA ILE A 183 -7.40 -7.61 -4.31
C ILE A 183 -8.88 -7.47 -3.90
N GLU A 184 -9.53 -6.38 -4.31
CA GLU A 184 -10.96 -6.17 -4.11
C GLU A 184 -11.81 -7.21 -4.85
N GLU A 185 -11.55 -7.43 -6.15
CA GLU A 185 -12.28 -8.42 -6.97
C GLU A 185 -12.07 -9.87 -6.51
N LEU A 186 -10.91 -10.18 -5.90
CA LEU A 186 -10.66 -11.48 -5.27
C LEU A 186 -11.35 -11.64 -3.90
N GLY A 187 -12.02 -10.60 -3.40
CA GLY A 187 -12.78 -10.66 -2.15
C GLY A 187 -11.89 -10.65 -0.91
N HIS A 188 -10.83 -9.85 -0.91
CA HIS A 188 -9.88 -9.74 0.22
C HIS A 188 -9.93 -8.36 0.91
N PRO A 189 -11.08 -7.98 1.52
CA PRO A 189 -11.27 -6.65 2.10
C PRO A 189 -10.41 -6.38 3.34
N GLU A 190 -10.08 -7.41 4.11
CA GLU A 190 -9.21 -7.27 5.30
C GLU A 190 -7.77 -6.94 4.87
N LEU A 191 -7.29 -7.55 3.78
CA LEU A 191 -6.01 -7.18 3.18
C LEU A 191 -5.98 -5.72 2.68
N LEU A 192 -7.08 -5.20 2.12
CA LEU A 192 -7.15 -3.78 1.74
C LEU A 192 -7.05 -2.84 2.95
N GLN A 193 -7.72 -3.18 4.05
CA GLN A 193 -7.61 -2.45 5.31
C GLN A 193 -6.19 -2.53 5.87
N TRP A 194 -5.58 -3.72 5.83
CA TRP A 194 -4.19 -3.93 6.21
C TRP A 194 -3.23 -3.07 5.39
N ILE A 195 -3.37 -3.02 4.06
CA ILE A 195 -2.53 -2.19 3.19
C ILE A 195 -2.66 -0.72 3.56
N THR A 196 -3.89 -0.25 3.80
CA THR A 196 -4.16 1.13 4.22
C THR A 196 -3.51 1.43 5.57
N TRP A 197 -3.66 0.51 6.52
CA TRP A 197 -3.03 0.58 7.83
C TRP A 197 -1.50 0.63 7.70
N MET A 198 -0.88 -0.25 6.89
CA MET A 198 0.58 -0.34 6.66
C MET A 198 1.13 0.93 6.00
N ARG A 199 0.38 1.46 5.04
CA ARG A 199 0.74 2.70 4.34
C ARG A 199 0.79 3.90 5.29
N SER A 200 -0.17 3.98 6.22
CA SER A 200 -0.20 5.03 7.25
C SER A 200 1.07 4.99 8.12
N ARG A 201 1.46 3.80 8.58
CA ARG A 201 2.69 3.61 9.39
C ARG A 201 3.98 3.89 8.63
N ARG A 202 4.04 3.48 7.36
CA ARG A 202 5.16 3.84 6.48
C ARG A 202 5.31 5.36 6.32
N ASN A 203 4.19 6.08 6.26
CA ASN A 203 4.21 7.54 6.19
C ASN A 203 4.75 8.15 7.49
N ASN A 204 4.33 7.65 8.66
CA ASN A 204 4.85 8.11 9.94
C ASN A 204 6.37 7.88 10.07
N GLU A 205 6.84 6.69 9.69
CA GLU A 205 8.26 6.34 9.66
C GLU A 205 9.05 7.29 8.76
N ALA A 206 8.59 7.50 7.51
CA ALA A 206 9.24 8.41 6.57
C ALA A 206 9.29 9.86 7.08
N VAL A 207 8.20 10.35 7.67
CA VAL A 207 8.12 11.70 8.26
C VAL A 207 9.05 11.83 9.47
N SER A 208 9.10 10.82 10.33
CA SER A 208 9.98 10.79 11.51
C SER A 208 11.45 10.80 11.09
N PHE A 209 11.83 9.95 10.13
CA PHE A 209 13.19 9.87 9.61
C PHE A 209 13.67 11.21 9.03
N VAL A 210 12.84 11.87 8.21
CA VAL A 210 13.19 13.18 7.63
C VAL A 210 13.38 14.25 8.71
N ARG A 211 12.57 14.22 9.77
CA ARG A 211 12.68 15.19 10.88
C ARG A 211 13.91 15.00 11.74
N GLN A 212 14.39 13.76 11.85
CA GLN A 212 15.63 13.42 12.53
C GLN A 212 16.88 13.78 11.69
N GLY A 213 16.70 14.52 10.58
CA GLY A 213 17.79 14.92 9.69
C GLY A 213 18.08 13.90 8.58
N GLY A 214 17.31 12.82 8.49
CA GLY A 214 17.42 11.84 7.44
C GLY A 214 17.03 12.40 6.06
N TYR A 215 17.68 11.90 5.02
CA TYR A 215 17.36 12.26 3.64
C TYR A 215 16.76 11.07 2.91
N LEU A 216 15.55 11.22 2.37
CA LEU A 216 14.96 10.21 1.50
C LEU A 216 15.44 10.45 0.07
N ASP A 217 16.19 9.48 -0.47
CA ASP A 217 16.67 9.54 -1.84
C ASP A 217 15.55 9.83 -2.82
N LYS A 218 15.81 10.79 -3.71
CA LYS A 218 14.91 11.07 -4.82
C LYS A 218 14.87 9.86 -5.73
N ALA A 219 13.65 9.37 -6.01
CA ALA A 219 13.47 8.29 -6.96
C ALA A 219 14.00 8.71 -8.35
N THR A 220 15.04 8.03 -8.82
CA THR A 220 15.70 8.23 -10.12
C THR A 220 14.74 8.08 -11.30
N ARG A 221 15.08 8.54 -12.51
CA ARG A 221 14.19 8.36 -13.68
C ARG A 221 13.89 6.87 -13.89
N SER A 222 12.73 6.57 -14.48
CA SER A 222 12.41 5.19 -14.81
C SER A 222 13.51 4.60 -15.69
N VAL A 223 13.88 3.36 -15.40
CA VAL A 223 14.87 2.61 -16.18
C VAL A 223 14.22 2.09 -17.48
N TYR A 224 12.90 2.18 -17.60
CA TYR A 224 12.14 1.74 -18.77
C TYR A 224 11.69 2.93 -19.65
N PRO A 225 11.69 2.76 -20.99
CA PRO A 225 11.17 3.76 -21.91
C PRO A 225 9.74 4.16 -21.55
N GLN A 226 9.52 5.45 -21.32
CA GLN A 226 8.19 6.00 -21.11
C GLN A 226 7.53 6.15 -22.48
N GLY A 227 6.71 5.19 -22.89
CA GLY A 227 5.88 5.34 -24.09
C GLY A 227 4.97 6.58 -23.98
N THR A 228 4.51 7.10 -25.11
CA THR A 228 3.52 8.20 -25.15
C THR A 228 2.30 7.85 -24.29
N ARG A 229 1.96 8.68 -23.30
CA ARG A 229 0.80 8.49 -22.40
C ARG A 229 -0.48 8.35 -23.25
N LYS A 230 -0.98 7.12 -23.43
CA LYS A 230 -2.37 6.91 -23.84
C LYS A 230 -3.26 7.04 -22.61
N GLY A 231 -4.38 7.76 -22.77
CA GLY A 231 -5.21 8.35 -21.72
C GLY A 231 -5.72 7.42 -20.62
N ARG A 232 -6.26 8.06 -19.56
CA ARG A 232 -6.86 7.43 -18.37
C ARG A 232 -7.86 6.33 -18.76
N PHE A 233 -7.79 5.20 -18.06
CA PHE A 233 -8.92 4.28 -17.95
C PHE A 233 -10.08 5.03 -17.30
N VAL A 234 -11.17 5.20 -18.05
CA VAL A 234 -12.46 5.60 -17.49
C VAL A 234 -13.18 4.30 -17.18
N SER A 235 -13.47 4.03 -15.90
CA SER A 235 -14.39 2.95 -15.54
C SER A 235 -15.73 3.24 -16.21
N GLN A 236 -16.18 2.33 -17.08
CA GLN A 236 -17.57 2.33 -17.51
C GLN A 236 -18.43 2.01 -16.28
N LYS A 237 -19.37 2.91 -15.99
CA LYS A 237 -20.45 2.70 -15.02
C LYS A 237 -21.38 1.59 -15.47
#